data_AF-A0A141FD65-F1
#
_entry.id   AF-A0A141FD65-F1
#
_cell.length_a   1.000
_cell.length_b   1.000
_cell.length_c   1.000
_cell.angle_alpha   90.00
_cell.angle_beta   90.00
_cell.angle_gamma   90.00
#
_symmetry.space_group_name_H-M   'P 1'
#
loop_
_entity.id
_entity.type
_entity.pdbx_description
1 polymer ?
#
loop_
_entity_poly.entity_id
_entity_poly.type
_entity_poly.pdbx_seq_one_letter_code
_entity_poly.pdbx_strand_id
1 'polypeptide(L)' 'FVEQSFHLSFNSYCTQIENHDYICEISDCLSRINSICIDLCVDMWLYISNNLLKLKMVKTEIGSSTMP' A
#
# COMPACT_ATOMS: atom_id res chain seq x y z
N PHE A 1 9.43 -23.39 23.21
CA PHE A 1 9.54 -23.80 21.80
C PHE A 1 9.16 -22.67 20.85
N VAL A 2 7.89 -22.25 20.76
CA VAL A 2 7.45 -21.22 19.79
C VAL A 2 8.24 -19.91 19.91
N GLU A 3 8.28 -19.30 21.09
CA GLU A 3 8.98 -18.02 21.31
C GLU A 3 10.50 -18.14 21.14
N GLN A 4 11.10 -19.23 21.63
CA GLN A 4 12.56 -19.41 21.64
C GLN A 4 13.13 -19.83 20.28
N SER A 5 12.37 -20.58 19.48
CA SER A 5 12.83 -21.13 18.20
C SER A 5 12.36 -20.30 17.00
N PHE A 6 11.21 -19.65 17.09
CA PHE A 6 10.60 -18.91 15.97
C PHE A 6 10.43 -17.41 16.23
N HIS A 7 10.72 -16.93 17.45
CA HIS A 7 10.58 -15.51 17.81
C HIS A 7 9.18 -14.95 17.57
N LEU A 8 8.16 -15.79 17.75
CA LEU A 8 6.75 -15.41 17.69
C LEU A 8 6.17 -15.32 19.09
N SER A 9 5.27 -14.35 19.32
CA SER A 9 4.48 -14.27 20.56
C SER A 9 3.43 -15.39 20.58
N PHE A 10 3.41 -16.17 21.65
CA PHE A 10 2.44 -17.25 21.79
C PHE A 10 1.06 -16.73 22.17
N ASN A 11 0.02 -17.10 21.41
CA ASN A 11 -1.37 -16.82 21.75
C ASN A 11 -1.92 -17.95 22.64
N SER A 12 -2.15 -17.66 23.92
CA SER A 12 -2.60 -18.66 24.90
C SER A 12 -4.07 -19.06 24.76
N TYR A 13 -4.88 -18.25 24.06
CA TYR A 13 -6.33 -18.45 23.95
C TYR A 13 -6.74 -18.52 22.49
N CYS A 14 -6.69 -19.73 21.94
CA CYS A 14 -7.16 -20.03 20.60
C CYS A 14 -7.99 -21.33 20.62
N THR A 15 -8.71 -21.58 19.53
CA THR A 15 -9.38 -22.88 19.33
C THR A 15 -8.38 -23.84 18.65
N GLN A 16 -8.85 -24.72 17.76
CA GLN A 16 -7.96 -25.50 16.90
C GLN A 16 -7.10 -24.60 16.00
N ILE A 17 -7.60 -23.41 15.66
CA ILE A 17 -6.91 -22.42 14.84
C ILE A 17 -6.62 -21.15 15.65
N GLU A 18 -5.64 -20.39 15.17
CA GLU A 18 -5.30 -19.05 15.64
C GLU A 18 -6.50 -18.09 15.45
N ASN A 19 -6.61 -17.01 16.24
CA ASN A 19 -7.76 -16.10 16.16
C ASN A 19 -7.69 -15.15 14.94
N HIS A 20 -6.50 -15.01 14.34
CA HIS A 20 -6.16 -14.15 13.20
C HIS A 20 -6.41 -12.65 13.45
N ASP A 21 -6.65 -12.24 14.70
CA ASP A 21 -6.96 -10.84 15.04
C ASP A 21 -5.79 -9.92 14.66
N TYR A 22 -4.55 -10.35 14.91
CA TYR A 22 -3.37 -9.57 14.54
C TYR A 22 -3.23 -9.38 13.02
N ILE A 23 -3.67 -10.37 12.22
CA ILE A 23 -3.65 -10.25 10.75
C ILE A 23 -4.68 -9.24 10.29
N CYS A 24 -5.88 -9.25 10.89
CA CYS A 24 -6.92 -8.27 10.64
C CYS A 24 -6.42 -6.85 10.99
N GLU A 25 -5.82 -6.66 12.17
CA GLU A 25 -5.28 -5.37 12.59
C GLU A 25 -4.20 -4.83 11.65
N ILE A 26 -3.27 -5.69 11.23
CA ILE A 26 -2.23 -5.32 10.26
C ILE A 26 -2.84 -4.97 8.90
N SER A 27 -3.80 -5.78 8.43
CA SER A 27 -4.46 -5.57 7.14
C SER A 27 -5.26 -4.27 7.12
N ASP A 28 -5.96 -3.96 8.21
CA ASP A 28 -6.68 -2.70 8.37
C ASP A 28 -5.75 -1.50 8.41
N CYS A 29 -4.60 -1.63 9.06
CA CYS A 29 -3.57 -0.59 9.07
C CYS A 29 -3.03 -0.33 7.65
N LEU A 30 -2.70 -1.40 6.91
CA LEU A 30 -2.25 -1.32 5.53
C LEU A 30 -3.33 -0.73 4.62
N SER A 31 -4.60 -1.10 4.82
CA SER A 31 -5.73 -0.54 4.08
C SER A 31 -5.83 0.97 4.24
N ARG A 32 -5.73 1.47 5.49
CA ARG A 32 -5.73 2.93 5.75
C ARG A 32 -4.55 3.65 5.10
N ILE A 33 -3.35 3.07 5.16
CA ILE A 33 -2.16 3.63 4.47
C ILE A 33 -2.42 3.69 2.96
N ASN A 34 -2.97 2.62 2.38
CA ASN A 34 -3.29 2.58 0.96
C ASN A 34 -4.33 3.63 0.58
N SER A 35 -5.36 3.86 1.41
CA SER A 35 -6.34 4.93 1.17
C SER A 35 -5.68 6.30 1.12
N ILE A 36 -4.75 6.60 2.03
CA ILE A 36 -3.98 7.87 2.03
C ILE A 36 -3.13 7.98 0.76
N CYS A 37 -2.45 6.90 0.35
CA CYS A 37 -1.67 6.89 -0.88
C CYS A 37 -2.52 7.06 -2.14
N ILE A 38 -3.72 6.45 -2.17
CA ILE A 38 -4.66 6.60 -3.28
C ILE A 38 -5.13 8.06 -3.37
N ASP A 39 -5.49 8.67 -2.24
CA ASP A 39 -5.89 10.08 -2.19
C ASP A 39 -4.79 10.99 -2.75
N LEU A 40 -3.54 10.78 -2.32
CA LEU A 40 -2.37 11.49 -2.85
C LEU A 40 -2.19 11.28 -4.36
N CYS A 41 -2.35 10.05 -4.85
CA CYS A 41 -2.22 9.75 -6.27
C CYS A 41 -3.32 10.44 -7.11
N VAL A 42 -4.55 10.48 -6.60
CA VAL A 42 -5.67 11.17 -7.25
C VAL A 42 -5.42 12.67 -7.28
N ASP A 43 -4.96 13.26 -6.19
CA ASP A 43 -4.58 14.68 -6.11
C ASP A 43 -3.48 15.02 -7.11
N MET A 44 -2.39 14.23 -7.14
CA MET A 44 -1.31 14.44 -8.11
C MET A 44 -1.81 14.35 -9.56
N TRP A 45 -2.68 13.39 -9.85
CA TRP A 45 -3.29 13.27 -11.16
C TRP A 45 -4.16 14.51 -11.52
N LEU A 46 -4.94 15.01 -10.56
CA LEU A 46 -5.75 16.23 -10.74
C LEU A 46 -4.86 17.46 -10.96
N TYR A 47 -3.78 17.61 -10.20
CA TYR A 47 -2.85 18.72 -10.36
C TYR A 47 -2.12 18.71 -11.71
N ILE A 48 -1.76 17.53 -12.24
CA ILE A 48 -1.20 17.39 -13.59
C ILE A 48 -2.26 17.72 -14.64
N SER A 49 -3.48 17.19 -14.49
CA SER A 49 -4.61 17.45 -15.40
C SER A 49 -4.96 18.94 -15.48
N ASN A 50 -4.87 19.65 -14.37
CA ASN A 50 -5.11 21.10 -14.27
C ASN A 50 -3.89 21.95 -14.65
N ASN A 51 -2.81 21.36 -15.17
CA ASN A 51 -1.56 22.04 -15.54
C ASN A 51 -0.88 22.81 -14.39
N LEU A 52 -1.17 22.48 -13.13
CA LEU A 52 -0.49 23.04 -11.95
C LEU A 52 0.89 22.42 -11.78
N LEU A 53 1.03 21.13 -12.10
CA LEU A 53 2.29 20.39 -12.10
C LEU A 53 2.57 19.82 -13.50
N LYS A 54 3.85 19.67 -13.86
CA LYS A 54 4.29 19.03 -15.10
C LYS A 54 5.28 17.91 -14.83
N LEU A 55 5.17 16.83 -15.60
CA LEU A 55 6.10 15.71 -15.55
C LEU A 55 7.42 16.06 -16.24
N LYS A 56 8.53 15.58 -15.69
CA LYS A 56 9.85 15.72 -16.30
C LYS A 56 9.95 14.76 -17.49
N MET A 57 10.20 15.29 -18.69
CA MET A 57 10.35 14.48 -19.90
C MET A 57 11.73 13.83 -19.96
N VAL A 58 11.75 12.51 -20.21
CA VAL A 58 12.96 11.75 -20.54
C VAL A 58 12.89 11.37 -22.01
N LYS A 59 13.92 11.71 -22.80
CA LYS A 59 13.89 11.58 -24.28
C LYS A 59 13.64 10.16 -24.80
N THR A 60 13.88 9.15 -23.98
CA THR A 60 13.71 7.73 -24.33
C THR A 60 12.33 7.19 -24.01
N GLU A 61 11.49 7.95 -23.29
CA GLU A 61 10.17 7.52 -22.85
C GLU A 61 9.10 8.01 -23.84
N ILE A 62 8.14 7.13 -24.14
CA ILE A 62 7.03 7.41 -25.05
C ILE A 62 5.75 7.42 -24.21
N GLY A 63 5.04 8.55 -24.19
CA GLY A 63 3.81 8.70 -23.40
C GLY A 63 2.59 8.04 -24.04
N SER A 64 2.48 8.09 -25.37
CA SER A 64 1.40 7.47 -26.13
C SER A 64 1.94 6.87 -27.42
N SER A 65 1.41 5.71 -27.83
CA SER A 65 1.83 5.04 -29.06
C SER A 65 1.35 5.73 -30.33
N THR A 66 0.33 6.59 -30.23
CA THR A 66 -0.30 7.27 -31.39
C THR A 66 -0.31 8.78 -31.28
N MET A 67 -0.18 9.35 -30.07
CA MET A 67 -0.10 10.79 -29.87
C MET A 67 1.37 11.18 -29.65
N PRO A 68 1.93 12.04 -30.52
CA PRO A 68 3.32 12.50 -30.39
C PRO A 68 3.52 13.43 -29.19
#